data_AF-A0A6M3IIQ9-F1
#
_entry.id   AF-A0A6M3IIQ9-F1
#
_cell.length_a   1.000
_cell.length_b   1.000
_cell.length_c   1.000
_cell.angle_alpha   90.00
_cell.angle_beta   90.00
_cell.angle_gamma   90.00
#
_symmetry.space_group_name_H-M   'P 1'
#
loop_
_entity.id
_entity.type
_entity.pdbx_description
1 polymer ?
#
loop_
_entity_poly.entity_id
_entity_poly.type
_entity_poly.pdbx_seq_one_letter_code
_entity_poly.pdbx_strand_id
1 'polypeptide(L)'
;MEDTQKQQADPEREAMIAEMLREAESTKIELPSELTKNPVLNRDAKDEPPTVVSTVSSAGYVMVWDSRTYVQAPVLYYMLPQVLRKKRADGSYRWTTNNPGKRPQRGTYKCLLHKEDPNRDHYASLGFRECPKENITSPYQVTQHMKSRHKREWESIEDARLKAERAEDRDIQRMLAEALAGKVRETVEPSQESKKSELSLNGTKEVFACPICGKEYQSKGKAYKAHVRACK
;
A
#
# COMPACT_ATOMS: atom_id res chain seq x y z
N MET A 1 -34.64 -20.24 4.00
CA MET A 1 -35.15 -20.73 2.70
C MET A 1 -35.46 -19.49 1.90
N GLU A 2 -34.48 -18.98 1.17
CA GLU A 2 -34.60 -17.73 0.42
C GLU A 2 -35.01 -18.06 -1.01
N ASP A 3 -36.09 -17.40 -1.45
CA ASP A 3 -36.75 -17.61 -2.71
C ASP A 3 -35.83 -17.35 -3.90
N THR A 4 -35.45 -18.41 -4.60
CA THR A 4 -34.93 -18.32 -5.97
C THR A 4 -36.05 -17.89 -6.91
N GLN A 5 -36.32 -16.59 -6.95
CA GLN A 5 -37.16 -15.99 -7.99
C GLN A 5 -36.46 -16.21 -9.35
N LYS A 6 -36.90 -17.26 -10.07
CA LYS A 6 -36.69 -17.39 -11.51
C LYS A 6 -37.29 -16.14 -12.15
N GLN A 7 -36.44 -15.16 -12.45
CA GLN A 7 -36.80 -14.01 -13.26
C GLN A 7 -37.37 -14.53 -14.58
N GLN A 8 -38.68 -14.37 -14.77
CA GLN A 8 -39.35 -14.66 -16.03
C GLN A 8 -38.63 -13.88 -17.14
N ALA A 9 -38.36 -14.54 -18.26
CA ALA A 9 -37.70 -13.94 -19.39
C ALA A 9 -38.70 -13.01 -20.08
N ASP A 10 -38.55 -11.69 -19.88
CA ASP A 10 -39.33 -10.71 -20.63
C ASP A 10 -39.07 -10.92 -22.13
N PRO A 11 -40.10 -11.10 -22.98
CA PRO A 11 -39.93 -11.43 -24.40
C PRO A 11 -39.20 -10.32 -25.17
N GLU A 12 -39.42 -9.05 -24.80
CA GLU A 12 -38.71 -7.90 -25.36
C GLU A 12 -37.20 -7.94 -25.08
N ARG A 13 -36.81 -8.48 -23.91
CA ARG A 13 -35.40 -8.65 -23.53
C ARG A 13 -34.74 -9.75 -24.35
N GLU A 14 -35.45 -10.85 -24.60
CA GLU A 14 -34.92 -11.92 -25.45
C GLU A 14 -34.76 -11.46 -26.89
N ALA A 15 -35.67 -10.61 -27.39
CA ALA A 15 -35.54 -9.98 -28.70
C ALA A 15 -34.33 -9.05 -28.79
N MET A 16 -34.10 -8.18 -27.79
CA MET A 16 -32.92 -7.30 -27.75
C MET A 16 -31.61 -8.11 -27.67
N ILE A 17 -31.57 -9.16 -26.85
CA ILE A 17 -30.40 -10.03 -26.77
C ILE A 17 -30.17 -10.76 -28.11
N ALA A 18 -31.23 -11.22 -28.77
CA ALA A 18 -31.12 -11.87 -30.08
C ALA A 18 -30.56 -10.93 -31.16
N GLU A 19 -30.95 -9.66 -31.15
CA GLU A 19 -30.38 -8.63 -32.03
C GLU A 19 -28.88 -8.43 -31.74
N MET A 20 -28.52 -8.29 -30.46
CA MET A 20 -27.12 -8.16 -30.03
C MET A 20 -26.27 -9.38 -30.39
N LEU A 21 -26.85 -10.58 -30.40
CA LEU A 21 -26.16 -11.81 -30.82
C LEU A 21 -25.89 -11.83 -32.33
N ARG A 22 -26.82 -11.31 -33.15
CA ARG A 22 -26.58 -11.15 -34.61
C ARG A 22 -25.46 -10.16 -34.90
N GLU A 23 -25.40 -9.07 -34.15
CA GLU A 23 -24.30 -8.09 -34.25
C GLU A 23 -22.97 -8.65 -33.71
N ALA A 24 -23.03 -9.49 -32.68
CA ALA A 24 -21.86 -10.16 -32.12
C ALA A 24 -21.25 -11.20 -33.08
N GLU A 25 -22.08 -11.86 -33.89
CA GLU A 25 -21.62 -12.83 -34.89
C GLU A 25 -20.72 -12.19 -35.95
N SER A 26 -21.03 -10.96 -36.37
CA SER A 26 -20.21 -10.21 -37.35
C SER A 26 -18.92 -9.63 -36.76
N THR A 27 -18.85 -9.48 -35.45
CA THR A 27 -17.68 -8.95 -34.71
C THR A 27 -16.85 -10.05 -34.05
N LYS A 28 -17.14 -11.31 -34.35
CA LYS A 28 -16.40 -12.48 -33.86
C LYS A 28 -14.94 -12.41 -34.34
N ILE A 29 -14.01 -12.28 -33.40
CA ILE A 29 -12.58 -12.40 -33.68
C ILE A 29 -12.19 -13.86 -33.51
N GLU A 30 -11.78 -14.51 -34.60
CA GLU A 30 -11.24 -15.87 -34.58
C GLU A 30 -9.76 -15.84 -34.21
N LEU A 31 -9.31 -16.74 -33.34
CA LEU A 31 -7.88 -16.85 -33.07
C LEU A 31 -7.19 -17.56 -34.24
N PRO A 32 -6.03 -17.07 -34.69
CA PRO A 32 -5.23 -17.80 -35.64
C PRO A 32 -4.71 -19.09 -34.98
N SER A 33 -5.21 -20.24 -35.43
CA SER A 33 -4.72 -21.54 -34.96
C SER A 33 -3.49 -21.94 -35.77
N GLU A 34 -2.48 -22.52 -35.13
CA GLU A 34 -1.32 -23.08 -35.85
C GLU A 34 -1.69 -24.35 -36.64
N LEU A 35 -2.76 -25.02 -36.21
CA LEU A 35 -3.30 -26.24 -36.83
C LEU A 35 -3.97 -25.98 -38.18
N THR A 36 -4.43 -24.76 -38.47
CA THR A 36 -4.86 -24.40 -39.83
C THR A 36 -3.67 -24.22 -40.78
N LYS A 37 -2.48 -23.92 -40.25
CA LYS A 37 -1.24 -23.77 -41.05
C LYS A 37 -0.51 -25.11 -41.23
N ASN A 38 -0.51 -25.96 -40.22
CA ASN A 38 0.10 -27.30 -40.25
C ASN A 38 -0.86 -28.34 -39.66
N PRO A 39 -1.64 -29.05 -40.49
CA PRO A 39 -2.69 -29.95 -40.01
C PRO A 39 -2.20 -31.34 -39.56
N VAL A 40 -0.91 -31.64 -39.66
CA VAL A 40 -0.34 -32.96 -39.38
C VAL A 40 0.12 -33.04 -37.92
N LEU A 41 -0.51 -33.90 -37.13
CA LEU A 41 -0.20 -34.07 -35.69
C LEU A 41 0.93 -35.07 -35.46
N ASN A 42 0.89 -36.22 -36.14
CA ASN A 42 1.91 -37.27 -36.00
C ASN A 42 2.66 -37.47 -37.32
N ARG A 43 3.93 -37.05 -37.35
CA ARG A 43 4.84 -37.29 -38.48
C ARG A 43 5.76 -38.51 -38.30
N ASP A 44 5.99 -38.95 -37.06
CA ASP A 44 7.14 -39.81 -36.72
C ASP A 44 6.79 -41.27 -36.35
N ALA A 45 5.52 -41.68 -36.48
CA ALA A 45 5.13 -43.08 -36.26
C ALA A 45 5.48 -43.91 -37.51
N LYS A 46 6.61 -44.61 -37.48
CA LYS A 46 7.19 -45.36 -38.61
C LYS A 46 6.27 -46.37 -39.30
N ASP A 47 5.20 -46.82 -38.63
CA ASP A 47 4.29 -47.87 -39.12
C ASP A 47 2.80 -47.45 -39.11
N GLU A 48 2.48 -46.18 -38.84
CA GLU A 48 1.09 -45.70 -38.80
C GLU A 48 0.86 -44.53 -39.77
N PRO A 49 -0.28 -44.49 -40.48
CA PRO A 49 -0.61 -43.38 -41.35
C PRO A 49 -0.75 -42.07 -40.53
N PRO A 50 -0.24 -40.94 -41.04
CA PRO A 50 -0.24 -39.68 -40.31
C PRO A 50 -1.67 -39.22 -40.03
N THR A 51 -1.94 -38.88 -38.77
CA THR A 51 -3.21 -38.29 -38.36
C THR A 51 -3.23 -36.81 -38.71
N VAL A 52 -4.22 -36.42 -39.52
CA VAL A 52 -4.48 -35.04 -39.95
C VAL A 52 -5.77 -34.53 -39.33
N VAL A 53 -5.75 -33.30 -38.83
CA VAL A 53 -6.96 -32.60 -38.37
C VAL A 53 -7.56 -31.83 -39.54
N SER A 54 -8.83 -32.10 -39.84
CA SER A 54 -9.54 -31.47 -40.96
C SER A 54 -9.96 -30.04 -40.66
N THR A 55 -10.50 -29.76 -39.46
CA THR A 55 -10.92 -28.41 -39.06
C THR A 55 -10.77 -28.22 -37.55
N VAL A 56 -10.09 -27.15 -37.15
CA VAL A 56 -10.08 -26.65 -35.76
C VAL A 56 -10.75 -25.29 -35.76
N SER A 57 -12.02 -25.25 -35.37
CA SER A 57 -12.74 -23.98 -35.19
C SER A 57 -12.61 -23.50 -33.75
N SER A 58 -12.01 -22.33 -33.55
CA SER A 58 -12.13 -21.65 -32.26
C SER A 58 -13.53 -21.04 -32.13
N ALA A 59 -14.11 -21.11 -30.93
CA ALA A 59 -15.43 -20.53 -30.67
C ALA A 59 -15.48 -19.00 -30.89
N GLY A 60 -14.33 -18.35 -31.06
CA GLY A 60 -14.19 -16.91 -31.22
C GLY A 60 -14.46 -16.14 -29.93
N TYR A 61 -13.85 -14.97 -29.82
CA TYR A 61 -14.15 -14.01 -28.77
C TYR A 61 -14.91 -12.83 -29.35
N VAL A 62 -15.87 -12.34 -28.58
CA VAL A 62 -16.57 -11.08 -28.83
C VAL A 62 -16.16 -10.10 -27.74
N MET A 63 -15.85 -8.88 -28.15
CA MET A 63 -15.50 -7.79 -27.23
C MET A 63 -16.79 -7.17 -26.70
N VAL A 64 -16.99 -7.27 -25.38
CA VAL A 64 -18.16 -6.74 -24.71
C VAL A 64 -17.74 -5.57 -23.81
N TRP A 65 -18.60 -4.56 -23.71
CA TRP A 65 -18.37 -3.32 -23.00
C TRP A 65 -19.22 -3.23 -21.74
N ASP A 66 -18.66 -2.74 -20.63
CA ASP A 66 -19.49 -2.36 -19.48
C ASP A 66 -20.20 -1.03 -19.78
N SER A 67 -21.52 -0.99 -19.58
CA SER A 67 -22.37 0.17 -19.88
C SER A 67 -22.01 1.43 -19.09
N ARG A 68 -21.35 1.31 -17.93
CA ARG A 68 -20.98 2.45 -17.08
C ARG A 68 -19.49 2.75 -17.09
N THR A 69 -18.67 1.71 -16.95
CA THR A 69 -17.21 1.89 -16.84
C THR A 69 -16.55 1.94 -18.21
N TYR A 70 -17.24 1.51 -19.27
CA TYR A 70 -16.73 1.46 -20.65
C TYR A 70 -15.48 0.59 -20.80
N VAL A 71 -15.23 -0.30 -19.85
CA VAL A 71 -14.12 -1.26 -19.91
C VAL A 71 -14.51 -2.40 -20.84
N GLN A 72 -13.59 -2.77 -21.72
CA GLN A 72 -13.73 -3.91 -22.61
C GLN A 72 -13.35 -5.21 -21.90
N ALA A 73 -14.14 -6.26 -22.11
CA ALA A 73 -13.83 -7.61 -21.67
C ALA A 73 -14.01 -8.59 -22.85
N PRO A 74 -13.03 -9.46 -23.13
CA PRO A 74 -13.20 -10.53 -24.11
C PRO A 74 -14.09 -11.62 -23.50
N VAL A 75 -15.17 -11.98 -24.21
CA VAL A 75 -16.10 -13.04 -23.81
C VAL A 75 -16.17 -14.08 -24.92
N LEU A 76 -16.17 -15.37 -24.55
CA LEU A 76 -16.38 -16.45 -25.53
C LEU A 76 -17.80 -16.36 -26.10
N TYR A 77 -17.94 -16.52 -27.42
CA TYR A 77 -19.22 -16.35 -28.11
C TYR A 77 -20.37 -17.16 -27.49
N TYR A 78 -20.15 -18.43 -27.16
CA TYR A 78 -21.19 -19.28 -26.56
C TYR A 78 -21.62 -18.83 -25.14
N MET A 79 -20.77 -18.08 -24.43
CA MET A 79 -21.08 -17.52 -23.10
C MET A 79 -21.75 -16.15 -23.19
N LEU A 80 -21.77 -15.53 -24.36
CA LEU A 80 -22.30 -14.19 -24.56
C LEU A 80 -23.77 -14.04 -24.11
N PRO A 81 -24.71 -14.96 -24.42
CA PRO A 81 -26.10 -14.84 -23.94
C PRO A 81 -26.19 -14.83 -22.42
N GLN A 82 -25.38 -15.67 -21.74
CA GLN A 82 -25.36 -15.73 -20.28
C GLN A 82 -24.79 -14.44 -19.68
N VAL A 83 -23.78 -13.85 -20.31
CA VAL A 83 -23.15 -12.61 -19.87
C VAL A 83 -24.07 -11.41 -20.09
N LEU A 84 -24.73 -11.29 -21.25
CA LEU A 84 -25.69 -10.22 -21.54
C LEU A 84 -26.91 -10.25 -20.62
N ARG A 85 -27.29 -11.43 -20.13
CA ARG A 85 -28.38 -11.59 -19.17
C ARG A 85 -28.04 -11.07 -17.76
N LYS A 86 -26.76 -10.82 -17.42
CA LYS A 86 -26.36 -10.38 -16.08
C LYS A 86 -26.81 -8.93 -15.82
N LYS A 87 -27.69 -8.78 -14.82
CA LYS A 87 -28.12 -7.48 -14.28
C LYS A 87 -27.21 -7.02 -13.14
N ARG A 88 -27.12 -5.71 -12.94
CA ARG A 88 -26.55 -5.09 -11.73
C ARG A 88 -27.62 -5.02 -10.64
N ALA A 89 -27.22 -4.66 -9.41
CA ALA A 89 -28.16 -4.42 -8.29
C ALA A 89 -29.25 -3.40 -8.66
N ASP A 90 -28.92 -2.41 -9.49
CA ASP A 90 -29.83 -1.37 -9.97
C ASP A 90 -30.81 -1.84 -11.07
N GLY A 91 -30.82 -3.13 -11.43
CA GLY A 91 -31.66 -3.68 -12.51
C GLY A 91 -31.17 -3.39 -13.94
N SER A 92 -30.24 -2.44 -14.12
CA SER A 92 -29.62 -2.13 -15.42
C SER A 92 -28.73 -3.26 -15.96
N TYR A 93 -28.59 -3.33 -17.29
CA TYR A 93 -27.70 -4.26 -17.98
C TYR A 93 -26.24 -3.91 -17.71
N ARG A 94 -25.45 -4.91 -17.30
CA ARG A 94 -24.03 -4.71 -17.02
C ARG A 94 -23.20 -4.59 -18.29
N TRP A 95 -23.60 -5.28 -19.36
CA TRP A 95 -22.78 -5.53 -20.54
C TRP A 95 -23.51 -5.17 -21.82
N THR A 96 -22.81 -4.57 -22.78
CA THR A 96 -23.31 -4.21 -24.12
C THR A 96 -22.32 -4.64 -25.20
N THR A 97 -22.80 -5.13 -26.33
CA THR A 97 -21.97 -5.42 -27.52
C THR A 97 -21.68 -4.17 -28.34
N ASN A 98 -22.63 -3.24 -28.39
CA ASN A 98 -22.43 -1.95 -29.05
C ASN A 98 -21.35 -1.13 -28.31
N ASN A 99 -20.41 -0.58 -29.08
CA ASN A 99 -19.34 0.27 -28.59
C ASN A 99 -19.90 1.66 -28.20
N PRO A 100 -19.93 2.02 -26.91
CA PRO A 100 -20.49 3.28 -26.45
C PRO A 100 -19.64 4.52 -26.84
N GLY A 101 -18.50 4.35 -27.51
CA GLY A 101 -17.63 5.42 -28.00
C GLY A 101 -16.91 6.22 -26.90
N LYS A 102 -17.30 6.02 -25.63
CA LYS A 102 -16.69 6.62 -24.46
C LYS A 102 -15.58 5.73 -23.92
N ARG A 103 -14.47 6.34 -23.51
CA ARG A 103 -13.34 5.64 -22.89
C ARG A 103 -13.47 5.72 -21.36
N PRO A 104 -12.99 4.70 -20.61
CA PRO A 104 -12.93 4.78 -19.15
C PRO A 104 -12.15 6.02 -18.73
N GLN A 105 -12.61 6.71 -17.69
CA GLN A 105 -11.91 7.85 -17.12
C GLN A 105 -10.53 7.39 -16.63
N ARG A 106 -9.49 7.75 -17.39
CA ARG A 106 -8.12 7.57 -16.95
C ARG A 106 -7.78 8.72 -16.01
N GLY A 107 -7.07 8.38 -14.95
CA GLY A 107 -6.63 9.37 -14.01
C GLY A 107 -5.54 10.28 -14.57
N THR A 108 -5.47 11.50 -14.06
CA THR A 108 -4.48 12.51 -14.49
C THR A 108 -3.21 12.50 -13.64
N TYR A 109 -3.23 11.82 -12.50
CA TYR A 109 -2.14 11.90 -11.52
C TYR A 109 -0.98 11.00 -11.91
N LYS A 110 0.21 11.60 -11.91
CA LYS A 110 1.48 10.92 -12.11
C LYS A 110 1.97 10.36 -10.78
N CYS A 111 2.74 9.28 -10.88
CA CYS A 111 3.43 8.69 -9.74
C CYS A 111 4.56 9.60 -9.26
N LEU A 112 4.83 9.75 -7.95
CA LEU A 112 5.92 10.64 -7.45
C LEU A 112 7.31 10.41 -8.08
N LEU A 113 7.57 9.19 -8.58
CA LEU A 113 8.82 8.83 -9.24
C LEU A 113 8.73 8.97 -10.78
N HIS A 114 7.76 9.72 -11.29
CA HIS A 114 7.62 9.98 -12.72
C HIS A 114 8.75 10.88 -13.21
N LYS A 115 8.97 10.91 -14.53
CA LYS A 115 10.01 11.74 -15.16
C LYS A 115 9.74 13.24 -15.02
N GLU A 116 8.47 13.60 -14.89
CA GLU A 116 8.01 14.99 -14.91
C GLU A 116 7.70 15.55 -13.51
N ASP A 117 7.96 14.79 -12.44
CA ASP A 117 7.78 15.29 -11.09
C ASP A 117 8.88 16.31 -10.72
N PRO A 118 8.53 17.43 -10.06
CA PRO A 118 9.51 18.44 -9.66
C PRO A 118 10.66 17.90 -8.79
N ASN A 119 10.40 16.86 -8.00
CA ASN A 119 11.39 16.26 -7.10
C ASN A 119 12.21 15.13 -7.75
N ARG A 120 12.15 14.98 -9.07
CA ARG A 120 12.84 13.88 -9.77
C ARG A 120 14.35 13.93 -9.58
N ASP A 121 14.97 15.09 -9.64
CA ASP A 121 16.43 15.22 -9.49
C ASP A 121 16.89 14.76 -8.10
N HIS A 122 16.11 15.09 -7.07
CA HIS A 122 16.35 14.62 -5.72
C HIS A 122 16.26 13.09 -5.63
N TYR A 123 15.20 12.49 -6.18
CA TYR A 123 15.04 11.04 -6.19
C TYR A 123 16.07 10.31 -7.05
N ALA A 124 16.54 10.92 -8.14
CA ALA A 124 17.62 10.40 -8.96
C ALA A 124 18.95 10.38 -8.21
N SER A 125 19.24 11.43 -7.41
CA SER A 125 20.44 11.47 -6.56
C SER A 125 20.45 10.38 -5.48
N LEU A 126 19.27 9.98 -5.01
CA LEU A 126 19.09 8.85 -4.07
C LEU A 126 19.13 7.48 -4.76
N GLY A 127 19.20 7.44 -6.09
CA GLY A 127 19.28 6.21 -6.89
C GLY A 127 17.93 5.55 -7.17
N PHE A 128 16.80 6.26 -7.05
CA PHE A 128 15.49 5.70 -7.35
C PHE A 128 15.23 5.62 -8.86
N ARG A 129 14.53 4.55 -9.26
CA ARG A 129 14.20 4.29 -10.68
C ARG A 129 12.99 5.13 -11.13
N GLU A 130 12.92 5.42 -12.43
CA GLU A 130 11.72 6.00 -13.03
C GLU A 130 10.53 5.07 -12.95
N CYS A 131 9.37 5.64 -12.61
CA CYS A 131 8.09 5.01 -12.88
C CYS A 131 7.43 5.65 -14.11
N PRO A 132 7.06 4.89 -15.16
CA PRO A 132 6.36 5.43 -16.34
C PRO A 132 4.86 5.63 -16.11
N LYS A 133 4.34 5.43 -14.89
CA LYS A 133 2.90 5.44 -14.63
C LYS A 133 2.38 6.87 -14.47
N GLU A 134 1.60 7.30 -15.46
CA GLU A 134 0.98 8.63 -15.54
C GLU A 134 -0.54 8.64 -15.31
N ASN A 135 -1.19 7.47 -15.33
CA ASN A 135 -2.65 7.36 -15.40
C ASN A 135 -3.31 6.94 -14.06
N ILE A 136 -3.04 7.66 -12.95
CA ILE A 136 -3.61 7.34 -11.63
C ILE A 136 -4.79 8.27 -11.30
N THR A 137 -5.92 7.72 -10.84
CA THR A 137 -7.20 8.46 -10.71
C THR A 137 -7.27 9.38 -9.50
N SER A 138 -6.64 9.01 -8.38
CA SER A 138 -6.67 9.81 -7.15
C SER A 138 -5.31 9.86 -6.46
N PRO A 139 -5.01 10.91 -5.66
CA PRO A 139 -3.78 10.98 -4.89
C PRO A 139 -3.63 9.80 -3.90
N TYR A 140 -4.74 9.30 -3.35
CA TYR A 140 -4.73 8.09 -2.53
C TYR A 140 -4.27 6.86 -3.31
N GLN A 141 -4.70 6.70 -4.57
CA GLN A 141 -4.20 5.62 -5.42
C GLN A 141 -2.72 5.80 -5.77
N VAL A 142 -2.19 7.02 -5.76
CA VAL A 142 -0.74 7.27 -5.91
C VAL A 142 0.01 6.71 -4.71
N THR A 143 -0.42 7.00 -3.48
CA THR A 143 0.23 6.46 -2.28
C THR A 143 0.13 4.93 -2.22
N GLN A 144 -1.01 4.35 -2.61
CA GLN A 144 -1.17 2.89 -2.69
C GLN A 144 -0.31 2.26 -3.80
N HIS A 145 -0.16 2.95 -4.94
CA HIS A 145 0.75 2.53 -6.00
C HIS A 145 2.19 2.53 -5.52
N MET A 146 2.60 3.54 -4.76
CA MET A 146 3.94 3.60 -4.17
C MET A 146 4.16 2.45 -3.19
N LYS A 147 3.24 2.25 -2.24
CA LYS A 147 3.32 1.15 -1.26
C LYS A 147 3.38 -0.25 -1.90
N SER A 148 2.70 -0.45 -3.02
CA SER A 148 2.60 -1.77 -3.67
C SER A 148 3.71 -2.03 -4.71
N ARG A 149 4.06 -1.04 -5.54
CA ARG A 149 5.04 -1.23 -6.64
C ARG A 149 6.44 -0.74 -6.30
N HIS A 150 6.57 0.27 -5.44
CA HIS A 150 7.83 0.90 -5.06
C HIS A 150 7.98 0.90 -3.54
N LYS A 151 7.83 -0.29 -2.95
CA LYS A 151 7.78 -0.43 -1.49
C LYS A 151 9.03 0.13 -0.82
N ARG A 152 10.21 -0.14 -1.40
CA ARG A 152 11.51 0.27 -0.85
C ARG A 152 11.71 1.78 -0.95
N GLU A 153 11.38 2.35 -2.10
CA GLU A 153 11.48 3.79 -2.35
C GLU A 153 10.49 4.53 -1.44
N TRP A 154 9.27 4.02 -1.29
CA TRP A 154 8.29 4.58 -0.36
C TRP A 154 8.77 4.56 1.08
N GLU A 155 9.31 3.44 1.57
CA GLU A 155 9.87 3.33 2.92
C GLU A 155 11.00 4.34 3.14
N SER A 156 11.89 4.53 2.16
CA SER A 156 12.95 5.52 2.28
C SER A 156 12.46 6.97 2.26
N ILE A 157 11.43 7.28 1.48
CA ILE A 157 10.81 8.62 1.44
C ILE A 157 10.08 8.89 2.75
N GLU A 158 9.34 7.92 3.26
CA GLU A 158 8.63 8.03 4.53
C GLU A 158 9.61 8.17 5.70
N ASP A 159 10.69 7.38 5.71
CA ASP A 159 11.76 7.49 6.70
C ASP A 159 12.44 8.86 6.65
N ALA A 160 12.63 9.43 5.46
CA ALA A 160 13.18 10.78 5.32
C ALA A 160 12.23 11.84 5.87
N ARG A 161 10.93 11.76 5.57
CA ARG A 161 9.91 12.67 6.14
C ARG A 161 9.85 12.58 7.66
N LEU A 162 9.79 11.35 8.17
CA LEU A 162 9.72 11.11 9.61
C LEU A 162 11.01 11.51 10.34
N LYS A 163 12.18 11.45 9.69
CA LYS A 163 13.43 11.99 10.24
C LYS A 163 13.44 13.51 10.24
N ALA A 164 12.89 14.15 9.20
CA ALA A 164 12.76 15.60 9.13
C ALA A 164 11.80 16.12 10.22
N GLU A 165 10.61 15.54 10.36
CA GLU A 165 9.64 15.89 11.41
C GLU A 165 10.25 15.76 12.82
N ARG A 166 10.95 14.65 13.10
CA ARG A 166 11.64 14.48 14.39
C ARG A 166 12.80 15.45 14.61
N ALA A 167 13.45 15.93 13.54
CA ALA A 167 14.51 16.93 13.66
C ALA A 167 13.91 18.30 13.97
N GLU A 168 12.84 18.69 13.26
CA GLU A 168 12.07 19.90 13.52
C GLU A 168 11.52 19.92 14.95
N ASP A 169 10.95 18.81 15.43
CA ASP A 169 10.47 18.70 16.82
C ASP A 169 11.60 18.91 17.84
N ARG A 170 12.78 18.34 17.59
CA ARG A 170 13.95 18.53 18.48
C ARG A 170 14.43 19.96 18.46
N ASP A 171 14.39 20.62 17.31
CA ASP A 171 14.83 22.00 17.17
C ASP A 171 13.82 22.94 17.86
N ILE A 172 12.51 22.69 17.70
CA ILE A 172 11.45 23.40 18.42
C ILE A 172 11.60 23.19 19.94
N GLN A 173 11.87 21.97 20.40
CA GLN A 173 12.12 21.69 21.82
C GLN A 173 13.36 22.42 22.35
N ARG A 174 14.45 22.48 21.57
CA ARG A 174 15.65 23.25 21.94
C ARG A 174 15.34 24.73 22.03
N MET A 175 14.65 25.30 21.03
CA MET A 175 14.27 26.72 21.03
C MET A 175 13.34 27.05 22.19
N LEU A 176 12.35 26.20 22.49
CA LEU A 176 11.45 26.39 23.62
C LEU A 176 12.19 26.31 24.96
N ALA A 177 13.10 25.34 25.11
CA ALA A 177 13.92 25.20 26.30
C ALA A 177 14.87 26.39 26.50
N GLU A 178 15.46 26.90 25.42
CA GLU A 178 16.28 28.11 25.45
C GLU A 178 15.47 29.35 25.84
N ALA A 179 14.28 29.54 25.27
CA ALA A 179 13.38 30.63 25.65
C ALA A 179 12.94 30.54 27.12
N LEU A 180 12.68 29.33 27.63
CA LEU A 180 12.34 29.12 29.03
C LEU A 180 13.54 29.37 29.96
N ALA A 181 14.73 28.90 29.58
CA ALA A 181 15.96 29.13 30.34
C ALA A 181 16.38 30.60 30.36
N GLY A 182 16.18 31.33 29.26
CA GLY A 182 16.37 32.79 29.19
C GLY A 182 15.44 33.54 30.14
N LYS A 183 14.16 33.14 30.20
CA LYS A 183 13.16 33.74 31.10
C LYS A 183 13.45 33.48 32.58
N VAL A 184 14.02 32.31 32.93
CA VAL A 184 14.47 32.02 34.31
C VAL A 184 15.67 32.89 34.69
N ARG A 185 16.59 33.17 33.76
CA ARG A 185 17.74 34.06 34.01
C ARG A 185 17.34 35.51 34.25
N GLU A 186 16.29 36.02 33.61
CA GLU A 186 15.79 37.38 33.86
C GLU A 186 15.11 37.55 35.22
N THR A 187 14.55 36.48 35.80
CA THR A 187 13.94 36.52 37.14
C THR A 187 14.93 36.36 38.30
N VAL A 188 16.22 36.12 38.00
CA VAL A 188 17.28 36.01 39.01
C VAL A 188 18.26 37.15 38.78
N GLU A 189 17.90 38.35 39.26
CA GLU A 189 18.92 39.37 39.55
C GLU A 189 19.93 38.81 40.57
N PRO A 190 21.24 38.96 40.34
CA PRO A 190 22.25 38.37 41.20
C PRO A 190 22.47 39.27 42.44
N SER A 191 21.86 38.90 43.58
CA SER A 191 22.35 39.41 44.86
C SER A 191 23.72 38.79 45.12
N GLN A 192 24.77 39.60 44.98
CA GLN A 192 26.12 39.21 45.31
C GLN A 192 26.24 38.94 46.81
N GLU A 193 26.47 37.69 47.20
CA GLU A 193 27.29 37.40 48.38
C GLU A 193 27.85 35.97 48.41
N SER A 194 29.15 35.90 48.10
CA SER A 194 30.16 35.12 48.81
C SER A 194 30.11 33.59 48.85
N LYS A 195 31.27 33.05 48.41
CA LYS A 195 32.00 31.85 48.86
C LYS A 195 32.03 30.70 47.87
N LYS A 196 33.17 30.65 47.19
CA LYS A 196 33.81 29.48 46.59
C LYS A 196 33.59 28.24 47.47
N SER A 197 33.01 27.20 46.90
CA SER A 197 33.45 25.84 47.20
C SER A 197 33.32 24.99 45.95
N GLU A 198 34.46 24.48 45.53
CA GLU A 198 34.66 23.62 44.37
C GLU A 198 33.93 22.30 44.62
N LEU A 199 33.07 21.91 43.66
CA LEU A 199 32.36 20.64 43.69
C LEU A 199 33.33 19.52 43.28
N SER A 200 34.17 19.10 44.23
CA SER A 200 34.94 17.86 44.15
C SER A 200 33.97 16.69 44.28
N LEU A 201 33.88 15.86 43.23
CA LEU A 201 33.39 14.50 43.32
C LEU A 201 34.19 13.74 44.38
N ASN A 202 33.64 13.55 45.58
CA ASN A 202 34.11 12.57 46.55
C ASN A 202 32.92 12.15 47.42
N GLY A 203 32.40 10.95 47.18
CA GLY A 203 31.35 10.35 47.99
C GLY A 203 31.84 10.12 49.42
N THR A 204 31.37 10.93 50.36
CA THR A 204 31.60 10.74 51.79
C THR A 204 30.76 9.54 52.25
N LYS A 205 31.43 8.41 52.54
CA LYS A 205 30.80 7.29 53.24
C LYS A 205 30.44 7.74 54.65
N GLU A 206 29.15 7.90 54.93
CA GLU A 206 28.67 8.20 56.28
C GLU A 206 28.99 7.02 57.22
N VAL A 207 29.84 7.26 58.21
CA VAL A 207 30.15 6.30 59.28
C VAL A 207 29.17 6.51 60.43
N PHE A 208 28.56 5.43 60.92
CA PHE A 208 27.56 5.43 61.98
C PHE A 208 28.14 4.88 63.28
N ALA A 209 28.18 5.68 64.33
CA ALA A 209 28.66 5.27 65.66
C ALA A 209 27.51 4.80 66.57
N CYS A 210 27.76 3.77 67.38
CA CYS A 210 26.82 3.32 68.41
C CYS A 210 26.76 4.33 69.58
N PRO A 211 25.58 4.81 69.98
CA PRO A 211 25.46 5.85 71.01
C PRO A 211 25.82 5.39 72.43
N ILE A 212 25.94 4.08 72.67
CA ILE A 212 26.17 3.53 74.01
C ILE A 212 27.65 3.21 74.26
N CYS A 213 28.40 2.75 73.24
CA CYS A 213 29.81 2.37 73.39
C CYS A 213 30.76 2.97 72.34
N GLY A 214 30.26 3.83 71.45
CA GLY A 214 31.09 4.56 70.49
C GLY A 214 31.67 3.76 69.33
N LYS A 215 31.35 2.47 69.17
CA LYS A 215 31.86 1.67 68.05
C LYS A 215 31.30 2.15 66.71
N GLU A 216 32.18 2.33 65.73
CA GLU A 216 31.88 2.85 64.39
C GLU A 216 31.55 1.75 63.37
N TYR A 217 30.56 2.00 62.52
CA TYR A 217 30.10 1.08 61.49
C TYR A 217 29.89 1.80 60.15
N GLN A 218 30.29 1.18 59.05
CA GLN A 218 30.20 1.77 57.71
C GLN A 218 28.77 1.79 57.13
N SER A 219 27.78 1.16 57.79
CA SER A 219 26.38 1.20 57.38
C SER A 219 25.42 0.87 58.53
N LYS A 220 24.18 1.37 58.47
CA LYS A 220 23.07 1.02 59.41
C LYS A 220 22.47 -0.38 59.16
N GLY A 221 23.30 -1.33 58.71
CA GLY A 221 22.90 -2.68 58.36
C GLY A 221 22.62 -3.58 59.57
N LYS A 222 22.49 -4.90 59.30
CA LYS A 222 22.22 -5.91 60.34
C LYS A 222 23.25 -5.91 61.48
N ALA A 223 24.53 -5.67 61.17
CA ALA A 223 25.61 -5.63 62.15
C ALA A 223 25.45 -4.47 63.17
N TYR A 224 25.19 -3.24 62.69
CA TYR A 224 24.93 -2.09 63.56
C TYR A 224 23.70 -2.32 64.45
N LYS A 225 22.59 -2.80 63.88
CA LYS A 225 21.35 -3.03 64.64
C LYS A 225 21.47 -4.16 65.66
N ALA A 226 22.18 -5.25 65.34
CA ALA A 226 22.44 -6.33 66.28
C ALA A 226 23.32 -5.85 67.44
N HIS A 227 24.35 -5.08 67.13
CA HIS A 227 25.22 -4.51 68.15
C HIS A 227 24.50 -3.52 69.07
N VAL A 228 23.70 -2.58 68.53
CA VAL A 228 22.92 -1.63 69.35
C VAL A 228 21.92 -2.35 70.26
N ARG A 229 21.37 -3.50 69.85
CA ARG A 229 20.48 -4.32 70.70
C ARG A 229 21.24 -5.08 71.79
N ALA A 230 22.43 -5.58 71.49
CA ALA A 230 23.28 -6.29 72.44
C ALA A 230 24.02 -5.36 73.42
N CYS A 231 24.17 -4.08 73.05
CA CYS A 231 24.83 -3.05 73.84
C CYS A 231 23.86 -2.28 74.77
N LYS A 232 22.60 -2.73 74.89
CA LYS A 232 21.65 -2.24 75.88
C LYS A 232 21.99 -2.73 77.28
#